data_AF-A0A7G5XDV9-F1
#
_entry.id   AF-A0A7G5XDV9-F1
#
_cell.length_a   1.000
_cell.length_b   1.000
_cell.length_c   1.000
_cell.angle_alpha   90.00
_cell.angle_beta   90.00
_cell.angle_gamma   90.00
#
_symmetry.space_group_name_H-M   'P 1'
#
loop_
_entity.id
_entity.type
_entity.pdbx_description
1 polymer ?
#
loop_
_entity_poly.entity_id
_entity_poly.type
_entity_poly.pdbx_seq_one_letter_code
_entity_poly.pdbx_strand_id
1 'polypeptide(L)' 'MEKKSSALNWILFFVSVAACVIFYFTPAFANYITATFPFICYYFVKALDLI' A
#
# COMPACT_ATOMS: atom_id res chain seq x y z
N MET A 1 -19.54 0.78 15.04
CA MET A 1 -18.32 0.65 14.20
C MET A 1 -18.49 1.62 13.05
N GLU A 2 -17.72 2.71 13.03
CA GLU A 2 -17.68 3.58 11.85
C GLU A 2 -17.33 2.69 10.66
N LYS A 3 -18.16 2.70 9.62
CA LYS A 3 -17.86 2.03 8.34
C LYS A 3 -16.67 2.77 7.74
N LYS A 4 -15.46 2.45 8.22
CA LYS A 4 -14.21 2.99 7.69
C LYS A 4 -14.18 2.55 6.24
N SER A 5 -14.38 3.50 5.33
CA SER A 5 -14.74 3.22 3.95
C SER A 5 -13.77 2.22 3.33
N SER A 6 -14.22 0.98 3.11
CA SER A 6 -13.41 -0.09 2.51
C SER A 6 -12.80 0.39 1.18
N ALA A 7 -13.53 1.23 0.44
CA ALA A 7 -13.05 1.91 -0.76
C ALA A 7 -11.80 2.78 -0.52
N LEU A 8 -11.71 3.51 0.60
CA LEU A 8 -10.52 4.29 0.95
C LEU A 8 -9.31 3.39 1.20
N ASN A 9 -9.49 2.26 1.89
CA ASN A 9 -8.41 1.30 2.11
C ASN A 9 -7.93 0.67 0.79
N TRP A 10 -8.85 0.37 -0.13
CA TRP A 10 -8.50 -0.07 -1.50
C TRP A 10 -7.69 0.98 -2.26
N ILE A 11 -8.09 2.26 -2.20
CA ILE A 11 -7.33 3.35 -2.82
C ILE A 11 -5.92 3.44 -2.23
N LEU A 12 -5.79 3.41 -0.90
CA LEU A 12 -4.51 3.47 -0.21
C LEU A 12 -3.62 2.25 -0.50
N PHE A 13 -4.22 1.07 -0.70
CA PHE A 13 -3.52 -0.11 -1.20
C PHE A 13 -2.94 0.12 -2.59
N PHE A 14 -3.74 0.57 -3.56
CA PHE A 14 -3.26 0.83 -4.92
C PHE A 14 -2.18 1.91 -4.98
N VAL A 15 -2.30 2.97 -4.16
CA VAL A 15 -1.27 4.02 -4.02
C VAL A 15 0.04 3.42 -3.49
N SER A 16 -0.04 2.52 -2.50
CA SER A 16 1.15 1.85 -1.94
C SER A 16 1.83 0.95 -2.97
N VAL A 17 1.05 0.22 -3.79
CA VAL A 17 1.58 -0.59 -4.90
C VAL A 17 2.23 0.28 -5.96
N ALA A 18 1.59 1.40 -6.35
CA ALA A 18 2.17 2.33 -7.32
C ALA A 18 3.49 2.94 -6.84
N ALA A 19 3.59 3.32 -5.57
CA ALA A 19 4.83 3.82 -4.98
C ALA A 19 5.95 2.77 -5.01
N CYS A 20 5.65 1.50 -4.71
CA CYS A 20 6.60 0.39 -4.80
C CYS A 20 7.12 0.23 -6.23
N VAL A 21 6.23 0.27 -7.22
CA VAL A 21 6.60 0.17 -8.64
C VAL A 21 7.50 1.33 -9.07
N ILE A 22 7.17 2.57 -8.68
CA ILE A 22 7.98 3.76 -8.99
C ILE A 22 9.39 3.64 -8.38
N PHE A 23 9.51 3.18 -7.13
CA PHE A 23 10.82 2.97 -6.49
C PHE A 23 11.61 1.84 -7.12
N TYR A 24 10.94 0.80 -7.64
CA TYR A 24 11.60 -0.25 -8.42
C TYR A 24 12.19 0.28 -9.74
N PHE A 25 11.45 1.13 -10.45
CA PHE A 25 11.92 1.71 -11.72
C PHE A 25 12.93 2.84 -11.57
N THR A 26 13.11 3.37 -10.35
CA THR A 26 14.04 4.49 -10.09
C THR A 26 15.27 3.98 -9.36
N PRO A 27 16.43 3.82 -10.03
CA PRO A 27 17.62 3.17 -9.46
C PRO A 27 18.12 3.83 -8.16
N ALA A 28 17.97 5.16 -8.04
CA ALA A 28 18.33 5.91 -6.85
C ALA A 28 17.50 5.53 -5.61
N PHE A 29 16.31 4.95 -5.81
CA PHE A 29 15.38 4.60 -4.73
C PHE A 29 15.15 3.09 -4.57
N ALA A 30 15.86 2.24 -5.31
CA ALA A 30 15.69 0.79 -5.26
C ALA A 30 15.86 0.19 -3.84
N ASN A 31 16.70 0.81 -3.01
CA ASN A 31 16.91 0.39 -1.61
C ASN A 31 15.70 0.69 -0.69
N TYR A 32 14.76 1.54 -1.12
CA TYR A 32 13.58 1.94 -0.33
C TYR A 32 12.33 1.15 -0.70
N ILE A 33 12.42 0.19 -1.63
CA ILE A 33 11.29 -0.71 -1.97
C ILE A 33 10.78 -1.43 -0.72
N THR A 34 11.69 -1.90 0.14
CA THR A 34 11.34 -2.57 1.40
C THR A 34 10.55 -1.68 2.35
N ALA A 35 10.69 -0.34 2.26
CA ALA A 35 9.92 0.60 3.05
C ALA A 35 8.44 0.68 2.62
N THR A 36 8.12 0.32 1.36
CA THR A 36 6.73 0.33 0.86
C THR A 36 5.95 -0.94 1.20
N PHE A 37 6.66 -2.05 1.43
CA PHE A 37 6.06 -3.37 1.67
C PHE A 37 5.12 -3.41 2.89
N PRO A 38 5.45 -2.82 4.06
CA PRO A 38 4.55 -2.79 5.21
C PRO A 38 3.23 -2.07 4.94
N PHE A 39 3.25 -1.02 4.11
CA PHE A 39 2.04 -0.26 3.75
C PHE A 39 1.13 -1.06 2.83
N ILE A 40 1.71 -1.77 1.85
CA ILE A 40 0.96 -2.66 0.97
C ILE A 40 0.23 -3.71 1.82
N CYS A 41 0.94 -4.40 2.71
CA CYS A 41 0.34 -5.41 3.59
C CYS A 41 -0.74 -4.82 4.51
N TYR A 42 -0.48 -3.66 5.14
CA TYR A 42 -1.42 -3.02 6.05
C TYR A 42 -2.73 -2.63 5.37
N TYR A 43 -2.66 -1.95 4.22
CA TYR A 43 -3.86 -1.52 3.50
C TYR A 43 -4.56 -2.68 2.79
N PHE A 44 -3.84 -3.73 2.39
CA PHE A 44 -4.43 -4.95 1.86
C PHE A 44 -5.32 -5.66 2.90
N VAL A 45 -4.79 -5.87 4.11
CA VAL A 45 -5.56 -6.49 5.21
C VAL A 45 -6.79 -5.65 5.56
N LYS A 46 -6.65 -4.32 5.60
CA LYS A 46 -7.76 -3.39 5.83
C LYS A 46 -8.75 -3.26 4.67
N ALA A 47 -8.31 -3.53 3.44
CA ALA A 47 -9.18 -3.51 2.26
C ALA A 47 -10.02 -4.80 2.18
N LEU A 48 -9.46 -5.93 2.63
CA LEU A 48 -10.14 -7.21 2.75
C LEU A 48 -11.09 -7.31 3.96
N ASP A 49 -11.14 -6.27 4.80
CA ASP A 49 -11.94 -6.27 6.05
C ASP A 49 -11.59 -7.46 6.96
N LEU A 50 -10.36 -7.97 6.85
CA LEU A 50 -9.82 -9.05 7.68
C LEU A 50 -9.59 -8.58 9.14
N ILE A 51 -9.55 -7.27 9.38
CA ILE A 51 -9.35 -6.58 10.67
C ILE A 51 -10.21 -5.32 10.73
#